data_AF-A0A7L2E1K2-F1
#
_entry.id   AF-A0A7L2E1K2-F1
#
_cell.length_a   1.000
_cell.length_b   1.000
_cell.length_c   1.000
_cell.angle_alpha   90.00
_cell.angle_beta   90.00
_cell.angle_gamma   90.00
#
_symmetry.space_group_name_H-M   'P 1'
#
loop_
_entity.id
_entity.type
_entity.pdbx_description
1 polymer ?
#
loop_
_entity_poly.entity_id
_entity_poly.type
_entity_poly.pdbx_seq_one_letter_code
_entity_poly.pdbx_strand_id
1 'polypeptide(L)'
;MTTEAEQQLLHDARNGNAEEVKQLLDTLDKGEISFDINCKGRSKSNMGWTPLHLACYFGHAVVVEDLLKAGADVNVLNDMGDTPLHRAAFTGRKEVVMLLLQHNADPSIVNGSGETAKEVTHDKDIRNMLEAVERTQERKLEELLLGAAREGETGKLTALLNKRKPPDINCTDQMGNTPLHCAAYRAHKHCALKLLKNGADPRIKNKNDQTPLDLAQGAEMKLILAGKTGKVINKPLKRYEGLLWKSSRFFGWKLYWIVLEHGVLSWYRRQADAVSNDHRQGCKHLTQAVCTVKSTDSCFFSVRCFDDTVHRFKIPKNSLPSQTRESWLEAIEDHSAYSTHYCTQEQLSSDDEDDAVSVTDLQDTLKKAQACQQRLSKEVSDFLAMVNSLDATKGISSPLLQKVDVVSEVSQETCEALAECLNLFTKQEGVRNLKLEHEQEKNKILSEALETLATEHHELEQSLVKGSPPLSILSEEQFYDAVS
;
A
#
# COMPACT_ATOMS: atom_id res chain seq x y z
N MET A 1 22.25 -28.43 26.69
CA MET A 1 21.61 -29.23 27.78
C MET A 1 21.04 -28.21 28.75
N THR A 2 19.85 -28.43 29.33
CA THR A 2 19.36 -27.51 30.38
C THR A 2 20.25 -27.64 31.61
N THR A 3 20.70 -26.52 32.17
CA THR A 3 21.61 -26.52 33.32
C THR A 3 20.85 -26.90 34.60
N GLU A 4 21.57 -27.30 35.65
CA GLU A 4 20.98 -27.59 36.97
C GLU A 4 20.29 -26.35 37.54
N ALA A 5 20.89 -25.16 37.35
CA ALA A 5 20.30 -23.88 37.74
C ALA A 5 18.98 -23.57 37.00
N GLU A 6 18.87 -23.91 35.70
CA GLU A 6 17.61 -23.76 34.95
C GLU A 6 16.50 -24.68 35.48
N GLN A 7 16.87 -25.92 35.83
CA GLN A 7 15.91 -26.86 36.42
C GLN A 7 15.44 -26.41 37.80
N GLN A 8 16.36 -25.88 38.61
CA GLN A 8 16.05 -25.31 39.92
C GLN A 8 15.14 -24.09 39.78
N LEU A 9 15.46 -23.16 38.88
CA LEU A 9 14.63 -21.99 38.61
C LEU A 9 13.21 -22.37 38.16
N LEU A 10 13.08 -23.35 37.26
CA LEU A 10 11.78 -23.87 36.83
C LEU A 10 10.99 -24.52 37.98
N HIS A 11 11.68 -25.20 38.90
CA HIS A 11 11.07 -25.80 40.08
C HIS A 11 10.58 -24.74 41.06
N ASP A 12 11.43 -23.78 41.39
CA ASP A 12 11.17 -22.73 42.38
C ASP A 12 10.10 -21.77 41.87
N ALA A 13 10.13 -21.43 40.58
CA ALA A 13 9.10 -20.60 39.97
C ALA A 13 7.72 -21.26 39.92
N ARG A 14 7.67 -22.60 39.84
CA ARG A 14 6.42 -23.37 39.93
C ARG A 14 5.87 -23.40 41.35
N ASN A 15 6.75 -23.57 42.34
CA ASN A 15 6.35 -23.74 43.74
C ASN A 15 6.17 -22.42 44.49
N GLY A 16 6.68 -21.30 43.93
CA GLY A 16 6.58 -19.99 44.55
C GLY A 16 7.67 -19.71 45.57
N ASN A 17 8.83 -20.37 45.45
CA ASN A 17 9.96 -20.21 46.38
C ASN A 17 10.71 -18.90 46.09
N ALA A 18 10.11 -17.76 46.44
CA ALA A 18 10.61 -16.43 46.08
C ALA A 18 12.05 -16.17 46.55
N GLU A 19 12.40 -16.58 47.77
CA GLU A 19 13.76 -16.39 48.30
C GLU A 19 14.83 -17.17 47.51
N GLU A 20 14.50 -18.39 47.07
CA GLU A 20 15.42 -19.24 46.30
C GLU A 20 15.58 -18.71 44.86
N VAL A 21 14.47 -18.29 44.24
CA VAL A 21 14.49 -17.60 42.94
C VAL A 21 15.36 -16.35 43.03
N LYS A 22 15.14 -15.52 44.04
CA LYS A 22 15.90 -14.28 44.22
C LYS A 22 17.39 -14.54 44.43
N GLN A 23 17.76 -15.52 45.25
CA GLN A 23 19.16 -15.92 45.42
C GLN A 23 19.80 -16.38 44.11
N LEU A 24 19.10 -17.20 43.32
CA LEU A 24 19.57 -17.62 42.01
C LEU A 24 19.77 -16.44 41.05
N LEU A 25 18.82 -15.50 41.01
CA LEU A 25 18.92 -14.30 40.18
C LEU A 25 20.05 -13.38 40.65
N ASP A 26 20.24 -13.20 41.96
CA ASP A 26 21.35 -12.41 42.52
C ASP A 26 22.73 -13.03 42.16
N THR A 27 22.85 -14.37 42.15
CA THR A 27 24.08 -15.05 41.72
C THR A 27 24.33 -14.96 40.21
N LEU A 28 23.25 -14.91 39.41
CA LEU A 28 23.30 -14.65 37.98
C LEU A 28 23.80 -13.23 37.70
N ASP A 29 23.28 -12.23 38.42
CA ASP A 29 23.68 -10.82 38.28
C ASP A 29 25.14 -10.58 38.69
N LYS A 30 25.64 -11.34 39.67
CA LYS A 30 27.07 -11.33 40.06
C LYS A 30 27.99 -12.05 39.07
N GLY A 31 27.42 -12.76 38.08
CA GLY A 31 28.17 -13.54 37.11
C GLY A 31 28.81 -14.82 37.67
N GLU A 32 28.35 -15.29 38.84
CA GLU A 32 28.83 -16.53 39.46
C GLU A 32 28.27 -17.77 38.75
N ILE A 33 27.06 -17.66 38.22
CA ILE A 33 26.36 -18.69 37.46
C ILE A 33 25.86 -18.06 36.16
N SER A 34 25.80 -18.83 35.07
CA SER A 34 25.22 -18.41 33.80
C SER A 34 24.13 -19.39 33.39
N PHE A 35 22.90 -18.91 33.22
CA PHE A 35 21.78 -19.68 32.70
C PHE A 35 20.80 -18.80 31.92
N ASP A 36 19.96 -19.41 31.09
CA ASP A 36 18.88 -18.71 30.40
C ASP A 36 17.66 -18.54 31.32
N ILE A 37 17.33 -17.29 31.67
CA ILE A 37 16.13 -16.95 32.47
C ILE A 37 14.84 -17.39 31.74
N ASN A 38 14.86 -17.42 30.41
CA ASN A 38 13.75 -17.83 29.56
C ASN A 38 13.80 -19.33 29.21
N CYS A 39 14.57 -20.12 29.98
CA CYS A 39 14.71 -21.55 29.74
C CYS A 39 13.36 -22.26 29.65
N LYS A 40 13.24 -23.24 28.75
CA LYS A 40 12.04 -24.04 28.60
C LYS A 40 12.18 -25.38 29.31
N GLY A 41 11.17 -25.71 30.13
CA GLY A 41 11.08 -27.01 30.77
C GLY A 41 11.03 -28.15 29.74
N ARG A 42 11.75 -29.24 30.03
CA ARG A 42 11.79 -30.45 29.19
C ARG A 42 11.12 -31.66 29.84
N SER A 43 10.76 -31.54 31.12
CA SER A 43 10.11 -32.62 31.84
C SER A 43 8.63 -32.68 31.45
N LYS A 44 8.01 -33.86 31.57
CA LYS A 44 6.57 -34.02 31.29
C LYS A 44 5.67 -33.05 32.06
N SER A 45 6.14 -32.53 33.19
CA SER A 45 5.35 -31.70 34.10
C SER A 45 5.40 -30.19 33.78
N ASN A 46 6.31 -29.75 32.90
CA ASN A 46 6.49 -28.33 32.52
C ASN A 46 7.02 -28.18 31.08
N MET A 47 6.72 -29.15 30.20
CA MET A 47 7.27 -29.20 28.85
C MET A 47 6.89 -27.93 28.06
N GLY A 48 7.91 -27.22 27.59
CA GLY A 48 7.75 -26.00 26.79
C GLY A 48 7.47 -24.73 27.58
N TRP A 49 7.33 -24.81 28.90
CA TRP A 49 7.01 -23.66 29.74
C TRP A 49 8.28 -23.02 30.30
N THR A 50 8.27 -21.69 30.40
CA THR A 50 9.34 -20.92 31.05
C THR A 50 9.06 -20.71 32.53
N PRO A 51 10.05 -20.32 33.36
CA PRO A 51 9.82 -19.98 34.77
C PRO A 51 8.70 -18.94 34.93
N LEU A 52 8.68 -17.93 34.04
CA LEU A 52 7.66 -16.88 34.04
C LEU A 52 6.26 -17.44 33.76
N HIS A 53 6.10 -18.38 32.83
CA HIS A 53 4.82 -19.05 32.59
C HIS A 53 4.32 -19.81 33.83
N LEU A 54 5.22 -20.54 34.50
CA LEU A 54 4.90 -21.32 35.69
C LEU A 54 4.44 -20.40 36.82
N ALA A 55 5.24 -19.37 37.15
CA ALA A 55 4.91 -18.41 38.18
C ALA A 55 3.57 -17.69 37.88
N CYS A 56 3.32 -17.33 36.62
CA CYS A 56 2.07 -16.69 36.21
C CYS A 56 0.84 -17.59 36.33
N TYR A 57 0.97 -18.86 35.96
CA TYR A 57 -0.12 -19.84 36.04
C TYR A 57 -0.52 -20.14 37.48
N PHE A 58 0.47 -20.32 38.37
CA PHE A 58 0.21 -20.59 39.79
C PHE A 58 -0.14 -19.34 40.59
N GLY A 59 0.15 -18.14 40.08
CA GLY A 59 -0.22 -16.87 40.70
C GLY A 59 0.82 -16.32 41.67
N HIS A 60 2.08 -16.69 41.52
CA HIS A 60 3.18 -16.29 42.41
C HIS A 60 3.70 -14.88 42.07
N ALA A 61 2.95 -13.84 42.45
CA ALA A 61 3.23 -12.46 42.04
C ALA A 61 4.65 -11.97 42.37
N VAL A 62 5.19 -12.32 43.55
CA VAL A 62 6.56 -11.94 43.95
C VAL A 62 7.61 -12.55 43.01
N VAL A 63 7.48 -13.84 42.70
CA VAL A 63 8.37 -14.52 41.76
C VAL A 63 8.27 -13.91 40.36
N VAL A 64 7.05 -13.58 39.91
CA VAL A 64 6.84 -12.91 38.62
C VAL A 64 7.57 -11.57 38.59
N GLU A 65 7.47 -10.78 39.65
CA GLU A 65 8.14 -9.48 39.76
C GLU A 65 9.67 -9.62 39.71
N ASP A 66 10.23 -10.56 40.47
CA ASP A 66 11.68 -10.80 40.50
C ASP A 66 12.20 -11.28 39.14
N LEU A 67 11.49 -12.19 38.46
CA LEU A 67 11.84 -12.65 37.12
C LEU A 67 11.81 -11.51 36.09
N LEU A 68 10.79 -10.65 36.12
CA LEU A 68 10.69 -9.50 35.22
C LEU A 68 11.79 -8.47 35.46
N LYS A 69 12.15 -8.21 36.73
CA LYS A 69 13.27 -7.33 37.09
C LYS A 69 14.62 -7.86 36.60
N ALA A 70 14.80 -9.18 36.62
CA ALA A 70 15.99 -9.84 36.10
C ALA A 70 16.02 -9.92 34.55
N GLY A 71 15.02 -9.37 33.86
CA GLY A 71 15.01 -9.31 32.39
C GLY A 71 14.38 -10.53 31.71
N ALA A 72 13.54 -11.29 32.40
CA ALA A 72 12.69 -12.29 31.74
C ALA A 72 11.84 -11.63 30.64
N ASP A 73 11.73 -12.30 29.48
CA ASP A 73 10.93 -11.79 28.37
C ASP A 73 9.43 -11.95 28.70
N VAL A 74 8.76 -10.82 28.91
CA VAL A 74 7.35 -10.73 29.27
C VAL A 74 6.42 -11.33 28.20
N ASN A 75 6.85 -11.36 26.93
CA ASN A 75 6.09 -11.83 25.79
C ASN A 75 6.61 -13.18 25.24
N VAL A 76 7.42 -13.90 26.02
CA VAL A 76 7.98 -15.19 25.62
C VAL A 76 6.87 -16.20 25.29
N LEU A 77 7.06 -16.99 24.24
CA LEU A 77 6.08 -17.99 23.80
C LEU A 77 6.44 -19.39 24.30
N ASN A 78 5.50 -20.05 24.97
CA ASN A 78 5.61 -21.48 25.26
C ASN A 78 5.37 -22.33 24.00
N ASP A 79 5.44 -23.66 24.12
CA ASP A 79 5.28 -24.56 22.96
C ASP A 79 3.84 -24.61 22.40
N MET A 80 2.86 -24.07 23.11
CA MET A 80 1.48 -23.88 22.64
C MET A 80 1.27 -22.47 22.04
N GLY A 81 2.31 -21.64 21.98
CA GLY A 81 2.25 -20.26 21.53
C GLY A 81 1.61 -19.29 22.53
N ASP A 82 1.36 -19.70 23.77
CA ASP A 82 0.87 -18.76 24.79
C ASP A 82 2.00 -17.90 25.32
N THR A 83 1.64 -16.68 25.73
CA THR A 83 2.48 -15.81 26.56
C THR A 83 2.19 -16.03 28.05
N PRO A 84 3.06 -15.56 28.97
CA PRO A 84 2.75 -15.55 30.40
C PRO A 84 1.42 -14.86 30.73
N LEU A 85 1.06 -13.81 29.98
CA LEU A 85 -0.21 -13.09 30.12
C LEU A 85 -1.43 -13.97 29.81
N HIS A 86 -1.37 -14.82 28.78
CA HIS A 86 -2.43 -15.79 28.48
C HIS A 86 -2.65 -16.74 29.66
N ARG A 87 -1.56 -17.24 30.28
CA ARG A 87 -1.65 -18.18 31.41
C ARG A 87 -2.15 -17.52 32.69
N ALA A 88 -1.72 -16.30 32.98
CA ALA A 88 -2.26 -15.53 34.10
C ALA A 88 -3.76 -15.21 33.91
N ALA A 89 -4.16 -14.83 32.69
CA ALA A 89 -5.54 -14.50 32.36
C ALA A 89 -6.46 -15.74 32.36
N PHE A 90 -6.01 -16.87 31.83
CA PHE A 90 -6.73 -18.15 31.83
C PHE A 90 -7.02 -18.66 33.25
N THR A 91 -6.06 -18.50 34.16
CA THR A 91 -6.18 -18.96 35.56
C THR A 91 -6.81 -17.93 36.51
N GLY A 92 -7.19 -16.75 36.02
CA GLY A 92 -7.87 -15.73 36.83
C GLY A 92 -6.94 -14.96 37.78
N ARG A 93 -5.63 -14.90 37.52
CA ARG A 93 -4.65 -14.27 38.42
C ARG A 93 -4.56 -12.76 38.19
N LYS A 94 -5.57 -12.01 38.67
CA LYS A 94 -5.72 -10.56 38.44
C LYS A 94 -4.48 -9.74 38.82
N GLU A 95 -3.87 -10.00 39.97
CA GLU A 95 -2.66 -9.28 40.44
C GLU A 95 -1.47 -9.50 39.50
N VAL A 96 -1.24 -10.74 39.07
CA VAL A 96 -0.20 -11.07 38.10
C VAL A 96 -0.48 -10.44 36.74
N VAL A 97 -1.73 -10.44 36.27
CA VAL A 97 -2.11 -9.76 35.02
C VAL A 97 -1.77 -8.27 35.10
N MET A 98 -2.11 -7.60 36.20
CA MET A 98 -1.75 -6.19 36.39
C MET A 98 -0.24 -5.97 36.34
N LEU A 99 0.52 -6.82 37.03
CA LEU A 99 1.97 -6.74 37.07
C LEU A 99 2.61 -6.92 35.68
N LEU A 100 2.16 -7.92 34.91
CA LEU A 100 2.61 -8.14 33.53
C LEU A 100 2.33 -6.93 32.63
N LEU A 101 1.14 -6.34 32.73
CA LEU A 101 0.76 -5.16 31.95
C LEU A 101 1.60 -3.92 32.33
N GLN A 102 1.98 -3.77 33.60
CA GLN A 102 2.91 -2.72 34.04
C GLN A 102 4.30 -2.87 33.43
N HIS A 103 4.74 -4.11 33.21
CA HIS A 103 5.99 -4.47 32.52
C HIS A 103 5.83 -4.60 30.99
N ASN A 104 4.88 -3.90 30.40
CA ASN A 104 4.67 -3.83 28.94
C ASN A 104 4.37 -5.17 28.25
N ALA A 105 3.67 -6.09 28.93
CA ALA A 105 3.08 -7.25 28.26
C ALA A 105 2.15 -6.81 27.12
N ASP A 106 2.25 -7.45 25.96
CA ASP A 106 1.41 -7.15 24.79
C ASP A 106 0.12 -8.01 24.84
N PRO A 107 -1.06 -7.40 25.07
CA PRO A 107 -2.32 -8.13 25.13
C PRO A 107 -2.82 -8.58 23.75
N SER A 108 -2.24 -8.08 22.66
CA SER A 108 -2.68 -8.33 21.29
C SER A 108 -2.06 -9.57 20.64
N ILE A 109 -1.12 -10.22 21.33
CA ILE A 109 -0.51 -11.48 20.86
C ILE A 109 -1.58 -12.58 20.85
N VAL A 110 -1.63 -13.32 19.74
CA VAL A 110 -2.49 -14.50 19.58
C VAL A 110 -1.68 -15.76 19.84
N ASN A 111 -2.26 -16.70 20.59
CA ASN A 111 -1.63 -18.00 20.86
C ASN A 111 -1.78 -18.97 19.68
N GLY A 112 -1.28 -20.20 19.83
CA GLY A 112 -1.38 -21.24 18.80
C GLY A 112 -2.80 -21.68 18.47
N SER A 113 -3.78 -21.36 19.32
CA SER A 113 -5.21 -21.58 19.08
C SER A 113 -5.90 -20.39 18.41
N GLY A 114 -5.17 -19.31 18.14
CA GLY A 114 -5.70 -18.08 17.53
C GLY A 114 -6.42 -17.16 18.51
N GLU A 115 -6.27 -17.38 19.82
CA GLU A 115 -6.92 -16.62 20.88
C GLU A 115 -5.94 -15.62 21.53
N THR A 116 -6.45 -14.46 21.93
CA THR A 116 -5.74 -13.45 22.72
C THR A 116 -5.95 -13.65 24.23
N ALA A 117 -5.16 -12.96 25.06
CA ALA A 117 -5.28 -13.05 26.52
C ALA A 117 -6.69 -12.72 27.08
N LYS A 118 -7.45 -11.84 26.39
CA LYS A 118 -8.83 -11.49 26.79
C LYS A 118 -9.87 -12.55 26.37
N GLU A 119 -9.57 -13.34 25.36
CA GLU A 119 -10.45 -14.40 24.84
C GLU A 119 -10.32 -15.67 25.67
N VAL A 120 -9.09 -15.99 26.11
CA VAL A 120 -8.82 -17.15 26.97
C VAL A 120 -9.33 -16.99 28.41
N THR A 121 -9.60 -15.77 28.88
CA THR A 121 -10.05 -15.55 30.26
C THR A 121 -11.55 -15.73 30.45
N HIS A 122 -11.91 -16.44 31.51
CA HIS A 122 -13.30 -16.56 31.99
C HIS A 122 -13.64 -15.50 33.05
N ASP A 123 -12.66 -14.76 33.56
CA ASP A 123 -12.86 -13.72 34.56
C ASP A 123 -13.25 -12.39 33.91
N LYS A 124 -14.43 -11.87 34.30
CA LYS A 124 -14.98 -10.62 33.74
C LYS A 124 -14.13 -9.40 34.07
N ASP A 125 -13.53 -9.34 35.26
CA ASP A 125 -12.70 -8.21 35.67
C ASP A 125 -11.41 -8.16 34.85
N ILE A 126 -10.78 -9.31 34.65
CA ILE A 126 -9.56 -9.42 33.83
C ILE A 126 -9.87 -9.08 32.38
N ARG A 127 -10.99 -9.56 31.84
CA ARG A 127 -11.44 -9.19 30.49
C ARG A 127 -11.61 -7.68 30.36
N ASN A 128 -12.34 -7.04 31.28
CA ASN A 128 -12.55 -5.60 31.26
C ASN A 128 -11.23 -4.81 31.36
N MET A 129 -10.29 -5.30 32.16
CA MET A 129 -8.95 -4.72 32.30
C MET A 129 -8.17 -4.77 30.99
N LEU A 130 -8.11 -5.94 30.34
CA LEU A 130 -7.42 -6.12 29.07
C LEU A 130 -8.05 -5.27 27.97
N GLU A 131 -9.39 -5.22 27.89
CA GLU A 131 -10.08 -4.31 26.96
C GLU A 131 -9.75 -2.83 27.23
N ALA A 132 -9.62 -2.42 28.50
CA ALA A 132 -9.24 -1.06 28.83
C ALA A 132 -7.81 -0.72 28.39
N VAL A 133 -6.89 -1.67 28.49
CA VAL A 133 -5.52 -1.51 27.99
C VAL A 133 -5.50 -1.41 26.47
N GLU A 134 -6.22 -2.28 25.77
CA GLU A 134 -6.35 -2.22 24.30
C GLU A 134 -6.89 -0.87 23.84
N ARG A 135 -8.00 -0.39 24.44
CA ARG A 135 -8.57 0.94 24.14
C ARG A 135 -7.58 2.07 24.41
N THR A 136 -6.76 1.94 25.46
CA THR A 136 -5.73 2.93 25.77
C THR A 136 -4.63 2.94 24.72
N GLN A 137 -4.23 1.77 24.22
CA GLN A 137 -3.23 1.65 23.16
C GLN A 137 -3.74 2.17 21.81
N GLU A 138 -5.01 1.91 21.48
CA GLU A 138 -5.69 2.46 20.29
C GLU A 138 -5.69 4.00 20.33
N ARG A 139 -6.11 4.59 21.45
CA ARG A 139 -6.08 6.05 21.64
C ARG A 139 -4.68 6.64 21.49
N LYS A 140 -3.65 5.99 22.05
CA LYS A 140 -2.25 6.43 21.86
C LYS A 140 -1.84 6.42 20.39
N LEU A 141 -2.26 5.41 19.62
CA LEU A 141 -1.98 5.34 18.18
C LEU A 141 -2.72 6.44 17.41
N GLU A 142 -3.97 6.73 17.77
CA GLU A 142 -4.76 7.83 17.21
C GLU A 142 -4.13 9.19 17.51
N GLU A 143 -3.68 9.42 18.74
CA GLU A 143 -2.94 10.63 19.14
C GLU A 143 -1.63 10.79 18.35
N LEU A 144 -0.90 9.69 18.13
CA LEU A 144 0.30 9.69 17.28
C LEU A 144 -0.04 9.98 15.81
N LEU A 145 -1.17 9.48 15.29
CA LEU A 145 -1.61 9.75 13.93
C LEU A 145 -1.98 11.24 13.75
N LEU A 146 -2.76 11.79 14.69
CA LEU A 146 -3.11 13.21 14.74
C LEU A 146 -1.85 14.08 14.82
N GLY A 147 -0.91 13.72 15.71
CA GLY A 147 0.38 14.39 15.85
C GLY A 147 1.21 14.35 14.57
N ALA A 148 1.34 13.19 13.94
CA ALA A 148 2.09 13.04 12.68
C ALA A 148 1.48 13.87 11.54
N ALA A 149 0.14 13.91 11.43
CA ALA A 149 -0.54 14.74 10.44
C ALA A 149 -0.38 16.24 10.71
N ARG A 150 -0.39 16.65 11.98
CA ARG A 150 -0.20 18.04 12.41
C ARG A 150 1.23 18.53 12.21
N GLU A 151 2.25 17.70 12.44
CA GLU A 151 3.66 18.10 12.22
C GLU A 151 4.16 17.81 10.80
N GLY A 152 3.32 17.20 9.94
CA GLY A 152 3.67 16.90 8.56
C GLY A 152 4.63 15.72 8.37
N GLU A 153 4.70 14.82 9.36
CA GLU A 153 5.62 13.68 9.39
C GLU A 153 5.10 12.51 8.53
N THR A 154 5.25 12.61 7.21
CA THR A 154 4.77 11.62 6.23
C THR A 154 5.27 10.19 6.49
N GLY A 155 6.51 10.05 6.94
CA GLY A 155 7.12 8.75 7.28
C GLY A 155 6.44 8.07 8.46
N LYS A 156 6.20 8.79 9.56
CA LYS A 156 5.49 8.24 10.74
C LYS A 156 4.03 7.94 10.41
N LEU A 157 3.39 8.84 9.68
CA LEU A 157 2.00 8.66 9.23
C LEU A 157 1.85 7.39 8.37
N THR A 158 2.77 7.17 7.42
CA THR A 158 2.78 5.94 6.60
C THR A 158 3.04 4.70 7.45
N ALA A 159 3.97 4.76 8.39
CA ALA A 159 4.26 3.65 9.29
C ALA A 159 3.06 3.29 10.19
N LEU A 160 2.26 4.27 10.62
CA LEU A 160 1.05 4.04 11.41
C LEU A 160 -0.08 3.42 10.59
N LEU A 161 -0.32 3.93 9.38
CA LEU A 161 -1.38 3.43 8.49
C LEU A 161 -1.08 2.03 7.92
N ASN A 162 0.19 1.66 7.80
CA ASN A 162 0.60 0.32 7.33
C ASN A 162 0.65 -0.74 8.45
N LYS A 163 0.25 -0.42 9.69
CA LYS A 163 0.18 -1.42 10.76
C LYS A 163 -0.88 -2.47 10.44
N ARG A 164 -0.69 -3.71 10.92
CA ARG A 164 -1.68 -4.81 10.79
C ARG A 164 -3.07 -4.41 11.28
N LYS A 165 -3.12 -3.62 12.35
CA LYS A 165 -4.33 -2.95 12.85
C LYS A 165 -4.04 -1.44 12.90
N PRO A 166 -4.38 -0.70 11.84
CA PRO A 166 -4.13 0.74 11.80
C PRO A 166 -5.09 1.47 12.77
N PRO A 167 -4.68 2.62 13.34
CA PRO A 167 -5.61 3.49 14.07
C PRO A 167 -6.70 4.00 13.14
N ASP A 168 -7.84 4.41 13.71
CA ASP A 168 -8.90 5.03 12.94
C ASP A 168 -8.37 6.29 12.22
N ILE A 169 -8.42 6.26 10.89
CA ILE A 169 -7.94 7.36 10.05
C ILE A 169 -8.76 8.65 10.25
N ASN A 170 -10.01 8.49 10.70
CA ASN A 170 -10.94 9.57 10.98
C ASN A 170 -11.08 9.84 12.49
N CYS A 171 -10.12 9.37 13.31
CA CYS A 171 -10.06 9.71 14.73
C CYS A 171 -10.10 11.23 14.94
N THR A 172 -10.54 11.68 16.12
CA THR A 172 -10.70 13.11 16.39
C THR A 172 -9.97 13.55 17.64
N ASP A 173 -9.42 14.77 17.61
CA ASP A 173 -8.85 15.40 18.79
C ASP A 173 -9.95 15.97 19.73
N GLN A 174 -9.53 16.65 20.80
CA GLN A 174 -10.45 17.29 21.75
C GLN A 174 -11.39 18.33 21.13
N MET A 175 -11.02 18.89 19.97
CA MET A 175 -11.79 19.89 19.21
C MET A 175 -12.63 19.25 18.09
N GLY A 176 -12.58 17.92 17.93
CA GLY A 176 -13.26 17.22 16.84
C GLY A 176 -12.49 17.26 15.51
N ASN A 177 -11.24 17.72 15.49
CA ASN A 177 -10.44 17.75 14.27
C ASN A 177 -9.89 16.36 13.96
N THR A 178 -10.05 15.92 12.72
CA THR A 178 -9.43 14.70 12.21
C THR A 178 -7.96 14.93 11.82
N PRO A 179 -7.15 13.87 11.57
CA PRO A 179 -5.82 14.01 10.99
C PRO A 179 -5.85 14.85 9.70
N LEU A 180 -6.91 14.73 8.89
CA LEU A 180 -7.06 15.49 7.67
C LEU A 180 -7.31 16.99 7.93
N HIS A 181 -8.07 17.35 8.97
CA HIS A 181 -8.20 18.75 9.40
C HIS A 181 -6.84 19.33 9.80
N CYS A 182 -6.05 18.57 10.57
CA CYS A 182 -4.73 18.99 11.03
C CYS A 182 -3.77 19.24 9.86
N ALA A 183 -3.73 18.31 8.90
CA ALA A 183 -2.91 18.43 7.71
C ALA A 183 -3.37 19.58 6.80
N ALA A 184 -4.69 19.78 6.65
CA ALA A 184 -5.27 20.86 5.86
C ALA A 184 -4.95 22.25 6.44
N TYR A 185 -5.09 22.40 7.75
CA TYR A 185 -4.85 23.64 8.48
C TYR A 185 -3.40 24.12 8.34
N ARG A 186 -2.43 23.22 8.37
CA ARG A 186 -0.99 23.56 8.23
C ARG A 186 -0.44 23.40 6.81
N ALA A 187 -1.30 23.20 5.82
CA ALA A 187 -0.94 23.01 4.42
C ALA A 187 0.04 21.85 4.16
N HIS A 188 -0.01 20.77 4.97
CA HIS A 188 0.80 19.55 4.77
C HIS A 188 0.23 18.68 3.65
N LYS A 189 0.46 19.10 2.41
CA LYS A 189 -0.12 18.50 1.18
C LYS A 189 0.09 17.00 1.06
N HIS A 190 1.31 16.53 1.30
CA HIS A 190 1.64 15.11 1.16
C HIS A 190 0.94 14.26 2.24
N CYS A 191 0.82 14.77 3.47
CA CYS A 191 0.04 14.11 4.51
C CYS A 191 -1.44 14.05 4.15
N ALA A 192 -2.02 15.16 3.67
CA ALA A 192 -3.42 15.20 3.23
C ALA A 192 -3.70 14.22 2.08
N LEU A 193 -2.82 14.18 1.06
CA LEU A 193 -2.92 13.21 -0.03
C LEU A 193 -2.82 11.76 0.47
N LYS A 194 -1.90 11.48 1.40
CA LYS A 194 -1.74 10.13 1.96
C LYS A 194 -2.98 9.72 2.77
N LEU A 195 -3.53 10.61 3.59
CA LEU A 195 -4.74 10.37 4.36
C LEU A 195 -5.94 10.10 3.44
N LEU A 196 -6.16 10.93 2.42
CA LEU A 196 -7.23 10.72 1.44
C LEU A 196 -7.07 9.40 0.68
N LYS A 197 -5.85 9.06 0.24
CA LYS A 197 -5.56 7.76 -0.42
C LYS A 197 -5.87 6.55 0.47
N ASN A 198 -5.79 6.70 1.79
CA ASN A 198 -6.10 5.64 2.76
C ASN A 198 -7.54 5.73 3.30
N GLY A 199 -8.42 6.51 2.65
CA GLY A 199 -9.86 6.54 2.97
C GLY A 199 -10.28 7.58 4.02
N ALA A 200 -9.48 8.61 4.31
CA ALA A 200 -9.91 9.70 5.17
C ALA A 200 -11.10 10.46 4.54
N ASP A 201 -12.16 10.73 5.32
CA ASP A 201 -13.34 11.42 4.81
C ASP A 201 -13.14 12.96 4.89
N PRO A 202 -13.12 13.67 3.75
CA PRO A 202 -12.96 15.12 3.72
C PRO A 202 -14.22 15.90 4.12
N ARG A 203 -15.32 15.24 4.45
CA ARG A 203 -16.62 15.87 4.77
C ARG A 203 -16.91 15.90 6.27
N ILE A 204 -16.11 15.24 7.09
CA ILE A 204 -16.27 15.24 8.55
C ILE A 204 -16.14 16.67 9.05
N LYS A 205 -17.03 17.07 9.96
CA LYS A 205 -17.00 18.37 10.60
C LYS A 205 -16.46 18.27 12.00
N ASN A 206 -15.64 19.25 12.39
CA ASN A 206 -15.21 19.42 13.78
C ASN A 206 -16.32 20.04 14.64
N LYS A 207 -16.03 20.30 15.93
CA LYS A 207 -17.01 20.89 16.87
C LYS A 207 -17.44 22.32 16.50
N ASN A 208 -16.74 22.98 15.59
CA ASN A 208 -17.07 24.31 15.08
C ASN A 208 -17.81 24.25 13.73
N ASP A 209 -18.33 23.08 13.33
CA ASP A 209 -18.99 22.83 12.04
C ASP A 209 -18.09 23.04 10.80
N GLN A 210 -16.77 23.04 10.98
CA GLN A 210 -15.81 23.24 9.89
C GLN A 210 -15.33 21.90 9.35
N THR A 211 -15.25 21.79 8.02
CA THR A 211 -14.62 20.67 7.32
C THR A 211 -13.11 20.91 7.15
N PRO A 212 -12.31 19.89 6.77
CA PRO A 212 -10.91 20.09 6.38
C PRO A 212 -10.74 21.13 5.27
N LEU A 213 -11.70 21.23 4.34
CA LEU A 213 -11.66 22.21 3.25
C LEU A 213 -11.80 23.65 3.78
N ASP A 214 -12.62 23.87 4.81
CA ASP A 214 -12.83 25.19 5.42
C ASP A 214 -11.58 25.66 6.16
N LEU A 215 -10.84 24.73 6.77
CA LEU A 215 -9.57 25.01 7.45
C LEU A 215 -8.35 25.05 6.51
N ALA A 216 -8.51 24.66 5.24
CA ALA A 216 -7.41 24.50 4.32
C ALA A 216 -6.63 25.79 4.05
N GLN A 217 -5.33 25.77 4.36
CA GLN A 217 -4.41 26.86 4.00
C GLN A 217 -3.77 26.63 2.63
N GLY A 218 -3.90 27.62 1.75
CA GLY A 218 -3.33 27.61 0.41
C GLY A 218 -4.25 27.04 -0.68
N ALA A 219 -4.13 27.57 -1.90
CA ALA A 219 -4.98 27.19 -3.03
C ALA A 219 -4.82 25.72 -3.42
N GLU A 220 -3.60 25.18 -3.33
CA GLU A 220 -3.30 23.80 -3.69
C GLU A 220 -3.91 22.79 -2.71
N MET A 221 -3.91 23.08 -1.40
CA MET A 221 -4.57 22.23 -0.41
C MET A 221 -6.09 22.18 -0.64
N LYS A 222 -6.70 23.31 -0.98
CA LYS A 222 -8.13 23.37 -1.33
C LYS A 222 -8.45 22.53 -2.56
N LEU A 223 -7.56 22.51 -3.56
CA LEU A 223 -7.74 21.66 -4.75
C LEU A 223 -7.67 20.16 -4.41
N ILE A 224 -6.73 19.78 -3.53
CA ILE A 224 -6.58 18.40 -3.06
C ILE A 224 -7.85 17.92 -2.35
N LEU A 225 -8.38 18.73 -1.43
CA LEU A 225 -9.54 18.37 -0.60
C LEU A 225 -10.87 18.45 -1.37
N ALA A 226 -10.98 19.29 -2.39
CA ALA A 226 -12.19 19.43 -3.21
C ALA A 226 -12.39 18.26 -4.21
N GLY A 227 -11.64 17.16 -4.10
CA GLY A 227 -11.79 16.00 -4.98
C GLY A 227 -11.37 16.24 -6.44
N LYS A 228 -10.71 17.38 -6.74
CA LYS A 228 -10.14 17.66 -8.07
C LYS A 228 -8.79 16.97 -8.29
N THR A 229 -8.57 15.84 -7.64
CA THR A 229 -7.39 14.97 -7.83
C THR A 229 -7.28 14.49 -9.28
N GLY A 230 -8.41 14.33 -9.99
CA GLY A 230 -8.42 14.04 -11.43
C GLY A 230 -7.81 15.13 -12.33
N LYS A 231 -7.65 16.38 -11.84
CA LYS A 231 -6.91 17.44 -12.55
C LYS A 231 -5.47 17.61 -12.06
N VAL A 232 -5.14 17.14 -10.86
CA VAL A 232 -3.75 17.16 -10.35
C VAL A 232 -2.95 15.98 -10.91
N ILE A 233 -3.60 14.83 -11.15
CA ILE A 233 -2.97 13.62 -11.73
C ILE A 233 -2.89 13.70 -13.27
N ASN A 234 -3.74 14.50 -13.92
CA ASN A 234 -3.64 14.84 -15.35
C ASN A 234 -2.79 16.09 -15.62
N LYS A 235 -1.73 16.31 -14.83
CA LYS A 235 -0.60 17.06 -15.40
C LYS A 235 -0.01 16.16 -16.50
N PRO A 236 0.20 16.63 -17.73
CA PRO A 236 1.03 15.88 -18.67
C PRO A 236 2.36 15.62 -17.96
N LEU A 237 2.65 14.34 -17.63
CA LEU A 237 3.89 14.02 -16.96
C LEU A 237 5.03 14.47 -17.87
N LYS A 238 5.76 15.48 -17.41
CA LYS A 238 6.87 16.02 -18.16
C LYS A 238 7.98 14.99 -18.12
N ARG A 239 8.48 14.62 -19.29
CA ARG A 239 9.71 13.85 -19.44
C ARG A 239 10.79 14.49 -18.56
N TYR A 240 11.34 13.73 -17.62
CA TYR A 240 12.40 14.19 -16.73
C TYR A 240 13.68 13.41 -17.06
N GLU A 241 14.76 14.12 -17.34
CA GLU A 241 15.99 13.50 -17.78
C GLU A 241 17.24 14.18 -17.21
N GLY A 242 18.33 13.41 -17.11
CA GLY A 242 19.61 13.95 -16.68
C GLY A 242 20.66 12.87 -16.39
N LEU A 243 21.86 13.33 -16.05
CA LEU A 243 23.00 12.46 -15.78
C LEU A 243 22.97 11.93 -14.34
N LEU A 244 23.00 10.61 -14.19
CA LEU A 244 23.16 9.94 -12.91
C LEU A 244 24.19 8.81 -13.00
N TRP A 245 24.94 8.62 -11.93
CA TRP A 245 25.76 7.43 -11.74
C TRP A 245 24.86 6.29 -11.30
N LYS A 246 24.84 5.18 -12.05
CA LYS A 246 24.08 3.96 -11.71
C LYS A 246 25.05 2.87 -11.30
N SER A 247 24.75 2.16 -10.21
CA SER A 247 25.54 1.00 -9.80
C SER A 247 25.23 -0.22 -10.68
N SER A 248 26.27 -0.86 -11.21
CA SER A 248 26.23 -2.16 -11.86
C SER A 248 26.83 -3.22 -10.94
N ARG A 249 26.24 -4.43 -10.91
CA ARG A 249 26.74 -5.56 -10.11
C ARG A 249 28.13 -6.03 -10.56
N PHE A 250 28.45 -5.85 -11.85
CA PHE A 250 29.68 -6.39 -12.45
C PHE A 250 30.75 -5.33 -12.74
N PHE A 251 30.37 -4.06 -12.92
CA PHE A 251 31.30 -3.02 -13.37
C PHE A 251 31.28 -1.75 -12.53
N GLY A 252 30.74 -1.82 -11.30
CA GLY A 252 30.73 -0.69 -10.37
C GLY A 252 29.84 0.47 -10.83
N TRP A 253 30.19 1.70 -10.45
CA TRP A 253 29.44 2.90 -10.77
C TRP A 253 29.77 3.38 -12.19
N LYS A 254 28.75 3.55 -13.02
CA LYS A 254 28.89 4.13 -14.38
C LYS A 254 27.90 5.26 -14.58
N LEU A 255 28.32 6.27 -15.34
CA LEU A 255 27.49 7.42 -15.67
C LEU A 255 26.55 7.04 -16.82
N TYR A 256 25.26 7.33 -16.64
CA TYR A 256 24.24 7.14 -17.66
C TYR A 256 23.37 8.39 -17.78
N TRP A 257 22.83 8.59 -18.98
CA TRP A 257 21.71 9.49 -19.19
C TRP A 257 20.42 8.75 -18.82
N ILE A 258 19.76 9.21 -17.76
CA ILE A 258 18.53 8.62 -17.25
C ILE A 258 17.34 9.41 -17.79
N VAL A 259 16.31 8.72 -18.24
CA VAL A 259 15.05 9.29 -18.71
C VAL A 259 13.89 8.65 -17.96
N LEU A 260 13.02 9.49 -17.41
CA LEU A 260 11.73 9.14 -16.85
C LEU A 260 10.65 9.64 -17.78
N GLU A 261 9.87 8.70 -18.29
CA GLU A 261 8.83 9.00 -19.27
C GLU A 261 7.70 7.97 -19.15
N HIS A 262 6.46 8.45 -19.02
CA HIS A 262 5.23 7.62 -18.92
C HIS A 262 5.30 6.47 -17.89
N GLY A 263 6.02 6.64 -16.78
CA GLY A 263 6.12 5.61 -15.73
C GLY A 263 7.24 4.59 -15.95
N VAL A 264 8.08 4.80 -16.96
CA VAL A 264 9.24 3.96 -17.27
C VAL A 264 10.53 4.72 -16.98
N LEU A 265 11.42 4.07 -16.24
CA LEU A 265 12.79 4.51 -15.99
C LEU A 265 13.73 3.84 -17.00
N SER A 266 14.30 4.61 -17.92
CA SER A 266 15.23 4.14 -18.96
C SER A 266 16.62 4.75 -18.80
N TRP A 267 17.68 4.03 -19.21
CA TRP A 267 19.05 4.54 -19.16
C TRP A 267 19.85 4.28 -20.44
N TYR A 268 20.61 5.31 -20.84
CA TYR A 268 21.37 5.38 -22.09
C TYR A 268 22.81 5.79 -21.81
N ARG A 269 23.73 5.46 -22.74
CA ARG A 269 25.14 5.88 -22.59
C ARG A 269 25.32 7.38 -22.84
N ARG A 270 24.55 7.95 -23.76
CA ARG A 270 24.63 9.37 -24.15
C ARG A 270 23.22 9.96 -24.28
N GLN A 271 23.14 11.28 -24.18
CA GLN A 271 21.89 12.03 -24.38
C GLN A 271 21.35 11.86 -25.80
N ALA A 272 22.21 11.86 -26.82
CA ALA A 272 21.78 11.69 -28.22
C ALA A 272 21.02 10.37 -28.43
N ASP A 273 21.53 9.28 -27.84
CA ASP A 273 20.90 7.95 -27.89
C ASP A 273 19.52 7.97 -27.17
N ALA A 274 19.36 8.79 -26.13
CA ALA A 274 18.09 8.96 -25.42
C ALA A 274 17.06 9.83 -26.17
N VAL A 275 17.51 10.71 -27.06
CA VAL A 275 16.64 11.53 -27.91
C VAL A 275 16.11 10.72 -29.09
N SER A 276 16.96 9.93 -29.75
CA SER A 276 16.54 9.04 -30.84
C SER A 276 15.88 7.74 -30.33
N ASN A 277 15.97 7.47 -29.03
CA ASN A 277 15.55 6.23 -28.39
C ASN A 277 16.27 4.97 -28.91
N ASP A 278 17.47 5.14 -29.48
CA ASP A 278 18.31 4.04 -29.95
C ASP A 278 19.27 3.56 -28.86
N HIS A 279 19.74 2.30 -28.98
CA HIS A 279 20.80 1.75 -28.12
C HIS A 279 20.54 1.85 -26.59
N ARG A 280 19.29 1.70 -26.18
CA ARG A 280 18.88 1.68 -24.77
C ARG A 280 19.64 0.59 -24.01
N GLN A 281 20.28 0.96 -22.90
CA GLN A 281 21.08 0.02 -22.10
C GLN A 281 20.23 -0.75 -21.07
N GLY A 282 18.99 -0.31 -20.85
CA GLY A 282 17.98 -0.99 -20.06
C GLY A 282 16.86 -0.06 -19.63
N CYS A 283 15.77 -0.65 -19.13
CA CYS A 283 14.63 0.07 -18.58
C CYS A 283 13.92 -0.73 -17.48
N LYS A 284 13.12 -0.04 -16.67
CA LYS A 284 12.23 -0.62 -15.67
C LYS A 284 10.94 0.16 -15.52
N HIS A 285 9.83 -0.54 -15.39
CA HIS A 285 8.56 0.04 -14.97
C HIS A 285 8.63 0.42 -13.50
N LEU A 286 8.03 1.57 -13.16
CA LEU A 286 8.00 2.11 -11.81
C LEU A 286 6.73 1.76 -11.05
N THR A 287 5.94 0.79 -11.52
CA THR A 287 4.77 0.26 -10.81
C THR A 287 5.16 -0.14 -9.40
N GLN A 288 4.51 0.47 -8.40
CA GLN A 288 4.79 0.31 -6.96
C GLN A 288 6.26 0.51 -6.54
N ALA A 289 7.04 1.27 -7.30
CA ALA A 289 8.43 1.54 -6.99
C ALA A 289 8.58 2.40 -5.73
N VAL A 290 9.48 2.01 -4.84
CA VAL A 290 9.76 2.72 -3.58
C VAL A 290 11.16 3.32 -3.62
N CYS A 291 11.25 4.63 -3.43
CA CYS A 291 12.53 5.30 -3.25
C CYS A 291 12.99 5.22 -1.80
N THR A 292 14.27 4.90 -1.60
CA THR A 292 14.92 4.86 -0.28
C THR A 292 16.14 5.77 -0.29
N VAL A 293 16.26 6.59 0.74
CA VAL A 293 17.37 7.53 0.92
C VAL A 293 18.11 7.18 2.21
N LYS A 294 19.45 7.27 2.19
CA LYS A 294 20.26 7.18 3.42
C LYS A 294 20.58 8.59 3.90
N SER A 295 20.38 8.89 5.19
CA SER A 295 20.53 10.25 5.74
C SER A 295 21.96 10.79 5.68
N THR A 296 22.96 9.92 5.52
CA THR A 296 24.38 10.26 5.57
C THR A 296 24.97 10.76 4.24
N ASP A 297 24.29 10.57 3.10
CA ASP A 297 24.81 10.93 1.77
C ASP A 297 23.75 11.66 0.95
N SER A 298 23.89 12.99 0.84
CA SER A 298 22.99 13.87 0.08
C SER A 298 22.97 13.58 -1.43
N CYS A 299 23.94 12.81 -1.95
CA CYS A 299 24.07 12.50 -3.36
C CYS A 299 23.51 11.12 -3.73
N PHE A 300 23.16 10.28 -2.75
CA PHE A 300 22.78 8.89 -2.97
C PHE A 300 21.30 8.64 -2.75
N PHE A 301 20.70 7.83 -3.63
CA PHE A 301 19.37 7.25 -3.42
C PHE A 301 19.27 5.90 -4.12
N SER A 302 18.29 5.08 -3.74
CA SER A 302 17.95 3.86 -4.47
C SER A 302 16.47 3.72 -4.71
N VAL A 303 16.13 3.08 -5.83
CA VAL A 303 14.78 2.77 -6.25
C VAL A 303 14.64 1.25 -6.18
N ARG A 304 13.70 0.77 -5.36
CA ARG A 304 13.28 -0.63 -5.34
C ARG A 304 12.04 -0.75 -6.23
N CYS A 305 12.10 -1.55 -7.28
CA CYS A 305 10.98 -1.86 -8.14
C CYS A 305 10.12 -3.00 -7.54
N PHE A 306 8.92 -3.22 -8.09
CA PHE A 306 7.99 -4.27 -7.64
C PHE A 306 8.57 -5.70 -7.69
N ASP A 307 9.47 -5.96 -8.64
CA ASP A 307 10.17 -7.24 -8.79
C ASP A 307 11.36 -7.42 -7.82
N ASP A 308 11.37 -6.67 -6.72
CA ASP A 308 12.45 -6.56 -5.73
C ASP A 308 13.81 -6.13 -6.30
N THR A 309 13.90 -5.70 -7.57
CA THR A 309 15.14 -5.20 -8.12
C THR A 309 15.47 -3.82 -7.54
N VAL A 310 16.69 -3.67 -7.03
CA VAL A 310 17.17 -2.41 -6.44
C VAL A 310 18.17 -1.74 -7.36
N HIS A 311 17.81 -0.55 -7.85
CA HIS A 311 18.66 0.32 -8.64
C HIS A 311 19.20 1.44 -7.77
N ARG A 312 20.54 1.54 -7.65
CA ARG A 312 21.19 2.58 -6.84
C ARG A 312 21.76 3.67 -7.73
N PHE A 313 21.53 4.92 -7.34
CA PHE A 313 21.90 6.11 -8.09
C PHE A 313 22.73 7.07 -7.24
N LYS A 314 23.64 7.79 -7.90
CA LYS A 314 24.43 8.88 -7.34
C LYS A 314 24.40 10.11 -8.23
N ILE A 315 24.19 11.27 -7.63
CA ILE A 315 24.13 12.56 -8.32
C ILE A 315 25.55 13.09 -8.56
N PRO A 316 25.85 13.60 -9.77
CA PRO A 316 27.12 14.26 -10.04
C PRO A 316 27.35 15.47 -9.12
N LYS A 317 28.55 15.58 -8.54
CA LYS A 317 28.94 16.63 -7.57
C LYS A 317 28.92 18.07 -8.14
N ASN A 318 28.72 18.24 -9.44
CA ASN A 318 28.73 19.54 -10.12
C ASN A 318 27.38 20.28 -10.02
N SER A 319 26.39 19.72 -9.32
CA SER A 319 25.06 20.30 -9.09
C SER A 319 24.79 20.41 -7.59
N LEU A 320 23.82 21.24 -7.17
CA LEU A 320 23.33 21.32 -5.78
C LEU A 320 22.71 19.96 -5.38
N PRO A 321 23.44 19.07 -4.67
CA PRO A 321 23.10 17.64 -4.68
C PRO A 321 21.80 17.33 -3.96
N SER A 322 21.51 18.04 -2.86
CA SER A 322 20.29 17.85 -2.07
C SER A 322 19.03 18.22 -2.85
N GLN A 323 19.05 19.37 -3.54
CA GLN A 323 17.92 19.86 -4.32
C GLN A 323 17.69 19.00 -5.56
N THR A 324 18.76 18.67 -6.30
CA THR A 324 18.68 17.75 -7.46
C THR A 324 18.16 16.38 -7.04
N ARG A 325 18.54 15.88 -5.86
CA ARG A 325 18.05 14.61 -5.32
C ARG A 325 16.55 14.65 -5.07
N GLU A 326 16.08 15.69 -4.39
CA GLU A 326 14.66 15.89 -4.11
C GLU A 326 13.85 15.95 -5.39
N SER A 327 14.31 16.69 -6.41
CA SER A 327 13.64 16.73 -7.73
C SER A 327 13.60 15.37 -8.43
N TRP A 328 14.66 14.56 -8.34
CA TRP A 328 14.64 13.19 -8.88
C TRP A 328 13.69 12.28 -8.12
N LEU A 329 13.66 12.36 -6.79
CA LEU A 329 12.77 11.56 -5.96
C LEU A 329 11.30 11.89 -6.22
N GLU A 330 10.98 13.19 -6.29
CA GLU A 330 9.64 13.69 -6.64
C GLU A 330 9.22 13.20 -8.04
N ALA A 331 10.10 13.33 -9.06
CA ALA A 331 9.81 12.84 -10.41
C ALA A 331 9.59 11.32 -10.44
N ILE A 332 10.40 10.53 -9.74
CA ILE A 332 10.24 9.07 -9.69
C ILE A 332 8.94 8.68 -8.97
N GLU A 333 8.58 9.38 -7.89
CA GLU A 333 7.33 9.15 -7.16
C GLU A 333 6.11 9.49 -8.03
N ASP A 334 6.14 10.61 -8.75
CA ASP A 334 5.08 10.99 -9.71
C ASP A 334 4.94 9.95 -10.83
N HIS A 335 6.05 9.52 -11.43
CA HIS A 335 6.05 8.49 -12.47
C HIS A 335 5.66 7.11 -11.94
N SER A 336 6.00 6.78 -10.70
CA SER A 336 5.56 5.55 -10.04
C SER A 336 4.06 5.56 -9.76
N ALA A 337 3.53 6.68 -9.27
CA ALA A 337 2.10 6.86 -9.05
C ALA A 337 1.31 6.76 -10.37
N TYR A 338 1.83 7.36 -11.44
CA TYR A 338 1.27 7.19 -12.79
C TYR A 338 1.28 5.72 -13.22
N SER A 339 2.44 5.05 -13.18
CA SER A 339 2.57 3.63 -13.59
C SER A 339 1.64 2.72 -12.77
N THR A 340 1.55 2.95 -11.46
CA THR A 340 0.71 2.16 -10.56
C THR A 340 -0.77 2.34 -10.86
N HIS A 341 -1.23 3.58 -11.09
CA HIS A 341 -2.62 3.88 -11.41
C HIS A 341 -3.08 3.18 -12.70
N TYR A 342 -2.26 3.25 -13.76
CA TYR A 342 -2.58 2.60 -15.03
C TYR A 342 -2.53 1.07 -14.94
N CYS A 343 -1.53 0.49 -14.24
CA CYS A 343 -1.52 -0.96 -14.00
C CYS A 343 -2.70 -1.42 -13.13
N THR A 344 -3.14 -0.66 -12.13
CA THR A 344 -4.32 -1.04 -11.33
C THR A 344 -5.63 -0.91 -12.09
N GLN A 345 -5.73 0.02 -13.07
CA GLN A 345 -6.88 0.07 -13.97
C GLN A 345 -6.95 -1.14 -14.91
N GLU A 346 -5.80 -1.70 -15.32
CA GLU A 346 -5.74 -2.94 -16.10
C GLU A 346 -5.92 -4.21 -15.24
N GLN A 347 -5.64 -4.16 -13.93
CA GLN A 347 -5.84 -5.29 -13.02
C GLN A 347 -7.26 -5.34 -12.42
N LEU A 348 -7.94 -4.19 -12.28
CA LEU A 348 -9.36 -4.15 -11.88
C LEU A 348 -10.31 -4.52 -13.03
N SER A 349 -9.80 -4.75 -14.25
CA SER A 349 -10.62 -5.28 -15.34
C SER A 349 -10.63 -6.81 -15.41
N SER A 350 -10.01 -7.54 -14.47
CA SER A 350 -10.09 -9.02 -14.46
C SER A 350 -11.17 -9.59 -13.53
N ASP A 351 -11.59 -8.86 -12.49
CA ASP A 351 -12.43 -9.44 -11.42
C ASP A 351 -13.76 -8.71 -11.18
N ASP A 352 -14.01 -7.56 -11.83
CA ASP A 352 -15.30 -6.84 -11.78
C ASP A 352 -15.90 -6.70 -13.18
N GLU A 353 -16.34 -7.82 -13.77
CA GLU A 353 -16.94 -7.86 -15.12
C GLU A 353 -18.44 -7.54 -15.18
N ASP A 354 -19.06 -6.98 -14.13
CA ASP A 354 -20.52 -6.75 -14.12
C ASP A 354 -20.99 -5.29 -14.26
N ASP A 355 -20.11 -4.30 -14.39
CA ASP A 355 -20.52 -2.90 -14.62
C ASP A 355 -19.71 -2.17 -15.73
N ALA A 356 -18.95 -2.91 -16.53
CA ALA A 356 -18.39 -2.38 -17.76
C ALA A 356 -19.48 -2.35 -18.83
N VAL A 357 -20.09 -1.18 -19.06
CA VAL A 357 -20.96 -0.96 -20.24
C VAL A 357 -20.19 -1.41 -21.47
N SER A 358 -20.60 -2.53 -22.06
CA SER A 358 -19.86 -3.13 -23.16
C SER A 358 -19.83 -2.15 -24.34
N VAL A 359 -18.77 -2.18 -25.14
CA VAL A 359 -18.67 -1.34 -26.36
C VAL A 359 -19.90 -1.54 -27.24
N THR A 360 -20.46 -2.76 -27.24
CA THR A 360 -21.70 -3.12 -27.91
C THR A 360 -22.93 -2.40 -27.34
N ASP A 361 -23.05 -2.26 -26.01
CA ASP A 361 -24.18 -1.54 -25.38
C ASP A 361 -24.12 -0.03 -25.65
N LEU A 362 -22.92 0.54 -25.70
CA LEU A 362 -22.68 1.94 -26.05
C LEU A 362 -22.99 2.22 -27.53
N GLN A 363 -22.63 1.29 -28.41
CA GLN A 363 -22.93 1.38 -29.83
C GLN A 363 -24.46 1.31 -30.10
N ASP A 364 -25.16 0.43 -29.38
CA ASP A 364 -26.60 0.27 -29.52
C ASP A 364 -27.40 1.43 -28.91
N THR A 365 -26.94 1.99 -27.79
CA THR A 365 -27.51 3.23 -27.23
C THR A 365 -27.28 4.44 -28.13
N LEU A 366 -26.12 4.54 -28.78
CA LEU A 366 -25.84 5.60 -29.76
C LEU A 366 -26.74 5.49 -30.99
N LYS A 367 -26.91 4.28 -31.55
CA LYS A 367 -27.85 4.03 -32.67
C LYS A 367 -29.28 4.40 -32.31
N LYS A 368 -29.74 4.05 -31.10
CA LYS A 368 -31.07 4.43 -30.60
C LYS A 368 -31.22 5.95 -30.47
N ALA A 369 -30.21 6.64 -29.96
CA ALA A 369 -30.21 8.10 -29.84
C ALA A 369 -30.25 8.78 -31.22
N GLN A 370 -29.49 8.27 -32.20
CA GLN A 370 -29.52 8.75 -33.59
C GLN A 370 -30.90 8.56 -34.23
N ALA A 371 -31.53 7.39 -34.06
CA ALA A 371 -32.88 7.15 -34.57
C ALA A 371 -33.93 8.08 -33.94
N CYS A 372 -33.81 8.36 -32.63
CA CYS A 372 -34.69 9.30 -31.94
C CYS A 372 -34.50 10.74 -32.43
N GLN A 373 -33.25 11.17 -32.66
CA GLN A 373 -32.93 12.49 -33.17
C GLN A 373 -33.48 12.70 -34.59
N GLN A 374 -33.33 11.71 -35.48
CA GLN A 374 -33.86 11.78 -36.84
C GLN A 374 -35.39 11.88 -36.86
N ARG A 375 -36.06 11.13 -35.99
CA ARG A 375 -37.51 11.19 -35.84
C ARG A 375 -37.95 12.56 -35.32
N LEU A 376 -37.28 13.10 -34.31
CA LEU A 376 -37.58 14.43 -33.77
C LEU A 376 -37.40 15.52 -34.82
N SER A 377 -36.30 15.50 -35.57
CA SER A 377 -36.05 16.45 -36.66
C SER A 377 -37.13 16.39 -37.74
N LYS A 378 -37.62 15.19 -38.08
CA LYS A 378 -38.72 15.02 -39.03
C LYS A 378 -40.04 15.61 -38.50
N GLU A 379 -40.42 15.30 -37.27
CA GLU A 379 -41.66 15.83 -36.66
C GLU A 379 -41.63 17.36 -36.53
N VAL A 380 -40.48 17.96 -36.20
CA VAL A 380 -40.28 19.42 -36.18
C VAL A 380 -40.45 20.01 -37.58
N SER A 381 -39.90 19.36 -38.61
CA SER A 381 -40.06 19.78 -40.02
C SER A 381 -41.52 19.66 -40.51
N ASP A 382 -42.20 18.58 -40.15
CA ASP A 382 -43.60 18.33 -40.51
C ASP A 382 -44.53 19.34 -39.81
N PHE A 383 -44.23 19.67 -38.54
CA PHE A 383 -44.92 20.72 -37.79
C PHE A 383 -44.73 22.10 -38.42
N LEU A 384 -43.51 22.46 -38.82
CA LEU A 384 -43.23 23.69 -39.58
C LEU A 384 -44.03 23.78 -40.88
N ALA A 385 -44.08 22.70 -41.65
CA ALA A 385 -44.84 22.66 -42.89
C ALA A 385 -46.35 22.85 -42.66
N MET A 386 -46.88 22.28 -41.57
CA MET A 386 -48.28 22.46 -41.17
C MET A 386 -48.57 23.92 -40.78
N VAL A 387 -47.69 24.55 -39.99
CA VAL A 387 -47.82 25.95 -39.56
C VAL A 387 -47.80 26.90 -40.76
N ASN A 388 -46.87 26.70 -41.69
CA ASN A 388 -46.79 27.48 -42.93
C ASN A 388 -48.02 27.32 -43.84
N SER A 389 -48.72 26.17 -43.77
CA SER A 389 -49.95 25.93 -44.53
C SER A 389 -51.21 26.57 -43.92
N LEU A 390 -51.19 26.82 -42.60
CA LEU A 390 -52.30 27.43 -41.85
C LEU A 390 -52.39 28.94 -42.05
N ASP A 391 -51.24 29.61 -42.23
CA ASP A 391 -51.15 31.06 -42.49
C ASP A 391 -51.88 31.47 -43.78
N ALA A 392 -52.06 30.53 -44.72
CA ALA A 392 -52.74 30.76 -45.99
C ALA A 392 -54.28 30.65 -45.93
N THR A 393 -54.89 30.09 -44.88
CA THR A 393 -56.31 29.68 -44.96
C THR A 393 -57.26 30.23 -43.90
N LYS A 394 -56.89 30.52 -42.63
CA LYS A 394 -57.78 31.16 -41.64
C LYS A 394 -57.04 31.90 -40.52
N GLY A 395 -57.60 33.04 -40.11
CA GLY A 395 -57.05 33.93 -39.07
C GLY A 395 -56.77 33.26 -37.73
N ILE A 396 -55.50 32.98 -37.48
CA ILE A 396 -54.94 32.62 -36.18
C ILE A 396 -54.41 33.90 -35.52
N SER A 397 -54.50 34.02 -34.19
CA SER A 397 -53.99 35.19 -33.48
C SER A 397 -52.47 35.33 -33.66
N SER A 398 -52.00 36.49 -34.16
CA SER A 398 -50.58 36.83 -34.37
C SER A 398 -49.61 36.45 -33.21
N PRO A 399 -49.98 36.56 -31.92
CA PRO A 399 -49.09 36.14 -30.82
C PRO A 399 -48.86 34.62 -30.74
N LEU A 400 -49.81 33.81 -31.24
CA LEU A 400 -49.70 32.36 -31.26
C LEU A 400 -48.73 31.91 -32.37
N LEU A 401 -48.84 32.52 -33.55
CA LEU A 401 -47.93 32.29 -34.68
C LEU A 401 -46.49 32.63 -34.30
N GLN A 402 -46.26 33.81 -33.69
CA GLN A 402 -44.92 34.20 -33.21
C GLN A 402 -44.33 33.20 -32.20
N LYS A 403 -45.14 32.68 -31.27
CA LYS A 403 -44.68 31.67 -30.31
C LYS A 403 -44.38 30.33 -30.97
N VAL A 404 -45.15 29.95 -31.98
CA VAL A 404 -44.94 28.72 -32.74
C VAL A 404 -43.65 28.80 -33.57
N ASP A 405 -43.37 29.95 -34.19
CA ASP A 405 -42.13 30.19 -34.93
C ASP A 405 -40.91 30.10 -34.00
N VAL A 406 -40.95 30.76 -32.84
CA VAL A 406 -39.87 30.72 -31.84
C VAL A 406 -39.67 29.30 -31.30
N VAL A 407 -40.74 28.58 -30.98
CA VAL A 407 -40.64 27.19 -30.51
C VAL A 407 -40.04 26.30 -31.59
N SER A 408 -40.37 26.55 -32.85
CA SER A 408 -39.83 25.76 -33.94
C SER A 408 -38.36 26.06 -34.22
N GLU A 409 -37.95 27.32 -34.19
CA GLU A 409 -36.55 27.73 -34.35
C GLU A 409 -35.68 27.11 -33.25
N VAL A 410 -36.11 27.22 -31.99
CA VAL A 410 -35.42 26.61 -30.84
C VAL A 410 -35.40 25.08 -30.95
N SER A 411 -36.47 24.46 -31.45
CA SER A 411 -36.53 23.00 -31.64
C SER A 411 -35.58 22.53 -32.75
N GLN A 412 -35.41 23.33 -33.80
CA GLN A 412 -34.47 23.04 -34.88
C GLN A 412 -33.02 23.20 -34.41
N GLU A 413 -32.68 24.31 -33.75
CA GLU A 413 -31.36 24.52 -33.15
C GLU A 413 -30.99 23.39 -32.16
N THR A 414 -31.95 22.94 -31.36
CA THR A 414 -31.77 21.82 -30.44
C THR A 414 -31.50 20.51 -31.18
N CYS A 415 -32.21 20.24 -32.28
CA CYS A 415 -31.99 19.06 -33.12
C CYS A 415 -30.60 19.09 -33.78
N GLU A 416 -30.14 20.26 -34.23
CA GLU A 416 -28.82 20.47 -34.85
C GLU A 416 -27.70 20.27 -33.82
N ALA A 417 -27.81 20.88 -32.63
CA ALA A 417 -26.85 20.70 -31.55
C ALA A 417 -26.76 19.24 -31.08
N LEU A 418 -27.89 18.53 -31.01
CA LEU A 418 -27.91 17.10 -30.71
C LEU A 418 -27.24 16.26 -31.81
N ALA A 419 -27.42 16.62 -33.08
CA ALA A 419 -26.75 15.95 -34.20
C ALA A 419 -25.23 16.12 -34.14
N GLU A 420 -24.74 17.31 -33.83
CA GLU A 420 -23.31 17.58 -33.65
C GLU A 420 -22.73 16.77 -32.48
N CYS A 421 -23.44 16.72 -31.35
CA CYS A 421 -23.04 15.92 -30.20
C CYS A 421 -22.94 14.43 -30.56
N LEU A 422 -23.96 13.88 -31.24
CA LEU A 422 -23.95 12.48 -31.68
C LEU A 422 -22.81 12.19 -32.65
N ASN A 423 -22.51 13.09 -33.59
CA ASN A 423 -21.38 12.95 -34.50
C ASN A 423 -20.02 12.95 -33.76
N LEU A 424 -19.87 13.78 -32.73
CA LEU A 424 -18.66 13.78 -31.89
C LEU A 424 -18.53 12.47 -31.11
N PHE A 425 -19.63 11.94 -30.57
CA PHE A 425 -19.64 10.65 -29.89
C PHE A 425 -19.27 9.49 -30.83
N THR A 426 -19.82 9.45 -32.05
CA THR A 426 -19.47 8.43 -33.06
C THR A 426 -17.98 8.51 -33.44
N LYS A 427 -17.42 9.71 -33.61
CA LYS A 427 -15.98 9.88 -33.88
C LYS A 427 -15.12 9.40 -32.71
N GLN A 428 -15.52 9.69 -31.48
CA GLN A 428 -14.80 9.26 -30.29
C GLN A 428 -14.87 7.75 -30.09
N GLU A 429 -16.00 7.12 -30.41
CA GLU A 429 -16.19 5.67 -30.41
C GLU A 429 -15.26 4.99 -31.42
N GLY A 430 -15.19 5.49 -32.66
CA GLY A 430 -14.26 4.97 -33.67
C GLY A 430 -12.79 5.00 -33.22
N VAL A 431 -12.38 6.07 -32.53
CA VAL A 431 -11.02 6.18 -31.95
C VAL A 431 -10.81 5.19 -30.81
N ARG A 432 -11.83 4.93 -29.98
CA ARG A 432 -11.77 3.92 -28.91
C ARG A 432 -11.65 2.51 -29.48
N ASN A 433 -12.44 2.18 -30.51
CA ASN A 433 -12.41 0.87 -31.16
C ASN A 433 -11.05 0.60 -31.80
N LEU A 434 -10.48 1.57 -32.53
CA LEU A 434 -9.13 1.43 -33.10
C LEU A 434 -8.06 1.23 -32.02
N LYS A 435 -8.19 1.88 -30.87
CA LYS A 435 -7.26 1.65 -29.74
C LYS A 435 -7.44 0.26 -29.14
N LEU A 436 -8.68 -0.21 -28.99
CA LEU A 436 -8.97 -1.55 -28.49
C LEU A 436 -8.40 -2.62 -29.43
N GLU A 437 -8.63 -2.51 -30.74
CA GLU A 437 -8.05 -3.42 -31.74
C GLU A 437 -6.52 -3.44 -31.66
N HIS A 438 -5.90 -2.26 -31.52
CA HIS A 438 -4.44 -2.15 -31.38
C HIS A 438 -3.91 -2.81 -30.11
N GLU A 439 -4.59 -2.64 -28.96
CA GLU A 439 -4.21 -3.31 -27.71
C GLU A 439 -4.47 -4.81 -27.75
N GLN A 440 -5.56 -5.26 -28.39
CA GLN A 440 -5.83 -6.69 -28.61
C GLN A 440 -4.74 -7.35 -29.47
N GLU A 441 -4.31 -6.68 -30.55
CA GLU A 441 -3.23 -7.20 -31.39
C GLU A 441 -1.89 -7.24 -30.65
N LYS A 442 -1.58 -6.23 -29.83
CA LYS A 442 -0.38 -6.27 -28.96
C LYS A 442 -0.44 -7.42 -27.96
N ASN A 443 -1.58 -7.62 -27.31
CA ASN A 443 -1.75 -8.71 -26.34
C ASN A 443 -1.60 -10.07 -27.01
N LYS A 444 -2.14 -10.22 -28.23
CA LYS A 444 -1.96 -11.42 -29.05
C LYS A 444 -0.48 -11.66 -29.35
N ILE A 445 0.23 -10.68 -29.89
CA ILE A 445 1.67 -10.78 -30.18
C ILE A 445 2.47 -11.12 -28.92
N LEU A 446 2.14 -10.49 -27.78
CA LEU A 446 2.80 -10.76 -26.50
C LEU A 446 2.55 -12.20 -26.02
N SER A 447 1.32 -12.70 -26.16
CA SER A 447 0.96 -14.07 -25.79
C SER A 447 1.70 -15.10 -26.65
N GLU A 448 1.77 -14.90 -27.97
CA GLU A 448 2.51 -15.75 -28.89
C GLU A 448 4.02 -15.74 -28.58
N ALA A 449 4.58 -14.58 -28.24
CA ALA A 449 5.97 -14.45 -27.82
C ALA A 449 6.26 -15.16 -26.48
N LEU A 450 5.35 -15.07 -25.51
CA LEU A 450 5.45 -15.76 -24.22
C LEU A 450 5.37 -17.29 -24.39
N GLU A 451 4.48 -17.77 -25.25
CA GLU A 451 4.34 -19.20 -25.56
C GLU A 451 5.62 -19.73 -26.22
N THR A 452 6.16 -18.99 -27.19
CA THR A 452 7.44 -19.32 -27.84
C THR A 452 8.57 -19.39 -26.80
N LEU A 453 8.67 -18.40 -25.92
CA LEU A 453 9.70 -18.37 -24.87
C LEU A 453 9.55 -19.54 -23.88
N ALA A 454 8.31 -19.90 -23.52
CA ALA A 454 8.03 -21.04 -22.66
C ALA A 454 8.45 -22.37 -23.32
N THR A 455 8.21 -22.52 -24.63
CA THR A 455 8.66 -23.71 -25.37
C THR A 455 10.17 -23.80 -25.45
N GLU A 456 10.87 -22.70 -25.75
CA GLU A 456 12.35 -22.67 -25.78
C GLU A 456 12.94 -22.98 -24.40
N HIS A 457 12.36 -22.42 -23.33
CA HIS A 457 12.78 -22.72 -21.95
C HIS A 457 12.60 -24.20 -21.62
N HIS A 458 11.47 -24.79 -22.01
CA HIS A 458 11.21 -26.22 -21.79
C HIS A 458 12.17 -27.12 -22.57
N GLU A 459 12.48 -26.78 -23.83
CA GLU A 459 13.46 -27.50 -24.64
C GLU A 459 14.88 -27.40 -24.03
N LEU A 460 15.26 -26.22 -23.52
CA LEU A 460 16.52 -26.03 -22.82
C LEU A 460 16.59 -26.86 -21.53
N GLU A 461 15.54 -26.89 -20.71
CA GLU A 461 15.47 -27.73 -19.52
C GLU A 461 15.60 -29.23 -19.87
N GLN A 462 14.91 -29.69 -20.92
CA GLN A 462 15.04 -31.08 -21.37
C GLN A 462 16.47 -31.40 -21.87
N SER A 463 17.15 -30.44 -22.50
CA SER A 463 18.54 -30.61 -22.95
C SER A 463 19.53 -30.70 -21.78
N LEU A 464 19.32 -29.92 -20.71
CA LEU A 464 20.11 -29.96 -19.47
C LEU A 464 19.96 -31.29 -18.73
N VAL A 465 18.75 -31.84 -18.69
CA VAL A 465 18.46 -33.14 -18.07
C VAL A 465 19.07 -34.30 -18.86
N LYS A 466 19.13 -34.20 -20.20
CA LYS A 466 19.76 -35.22 -21.07
C LYS A 466 21.28 -35.11 -21.16
N GLY A 467 21.87 -33.96 -20.80
CA GLY A 467 23.29 -33.66 -20.96
C GLY A 467 24.22 -34.07 -19.81
N SER A 468 23.71 -34.69 -18.74
CA SER A 468 24.53 -35.06 -17.56
C SER A 468 24.59 -36.58 -17.38
N PRO A 469 25.75 -37.26 -17.62
CA PRO A 469 25.93 -38.60 -17.07
C PRO A 469 26.10 -38.49 -15.54
N PRO A 470 25.61 -39.48 -14.77
CA PRO A 470 25.77 -39.47 -13.32
C PRO A 470 27.25 -39.60 -12.98
N LEU A 471 27.73 -38.75 -12.07
CA LEU A 471 29.03 -38.86 -11.41
C LEU A 471 29.11 -40.21 -10.68
N SER A 472 29.52 -41.27 -11.38
CA SER A 472 29.98 -42.49 -10.74
C SER A 472 31.35 -42.22 -10.15
N ILE A 473 31.44 -42.39 -8.84
CA ILE A 473 32.65 -42.49 -8.03
C ILE A 473 33.72 -43.25 -8.81
N LEU A 474 34.74 -42.54 -9.31
CA LEU A 474 35.95 -43.16 -9.85
C LEU A 474 36.96 -43.26 -8.69
N SER A 475 37.34 -44.49 -8.39
CA SER A 475 38.41 -44.85 -7.47
C SER A 475 39.76 -44.32 -7.97
N GLU A 476 40.64 -43.96 -7.02
CA GLU A 476 41.95 -43.31 -7.21
C GLU A 476 42.99 -44.07 -8.06
N GLU A 477 42.63 -45.18 -8.72
CA GLU A 477 43.58 -46.06 -9.43
C GLU A 477 43.69 -45.82 -10.95
N GLN A 478 42.98 -44.87 -11.55
CA GLN A 478 43.03 -44.61 -13.01
C GLN A 478 43.72 -43.30 -13.42
N PHE A 479 44.42 -42.61 -12.51
CA PHE A 479 45.11 -41.35 -12.84
C PHE A 479 46.56 -41.53 -13.34
N TYR A 480 47.02 -42.75 -13.65
CA TYR A 480 48.43 -43.03 -13.96
C TYR A 480 48.79 -43.41 -15.41
N ASP A 481 47.87 -43.31 -16.37
CA ASP A 481 48.17 -43.64 -17.78
C ASP A 481 47.95 -42.49 -18.79
N ALA A 482 47.91 -41.25 -18.33
CA ALA A 482 47.79 -40.07 -19.20
C ALA A 482 49.01 -39.12 -19.14
N VAL A 483 50.21 -39.67 -18.94
CA VAL A 483 51.48 -39.03 -19.33
C VAL A 483 52.48 -40.11 -19.75
N SER A 484 52.46 -40.50 -21.03
CA SER A 484 53.58 -41.13 -21.75
C SER A 484 53.46 -40.85 -23.23
#